data_AF-A0A9P6ITL8-F1
#
_entry.id   AF-A0A9P6ITL8-F1
#
_cell.length_a   1.000
_cell.length_b   1.000
_cell.length_c   1.000
_cell.angle_alpha   90.00
_cell.angle_beta   90.00
_cell.angle_gamma   90.00
#
_symmetry.space_group_name_H-M   'P 1'
#
loop_
_entity.id
_entity.type
_entity.pdbx_description
1 polymer ?
#
loop_
_entity_poly.entity_id
_entity_poly.type
_entity_poly.pdbx_seq_one_letter_code
_entity_poly.pdbx_strand_id
1 'polypeptide(L)'
;DVFDDLNVKYASLELDEHDQGLEIQNSLKEISGQPTVPNVYVKGHHVGGSDATTAAKQSGELQKLLNGNVWAKLPDTLAADGRDS
;
A
#
# COMPACT_ATOMS: atom_id res chain seq x y z
N ASP A 1 -6.68 -4.25 -12.72
CA ASP A 1 -6.19 -3.29 -13.73
C ASP A 1 -4.86 -2.60 -13.42
N VAL A 2 -4.71 -1.66 -12.47
CA VAL A 2 -3.40 -0.97 -12.29
C VAL A 2 -2.28 -1.92 -11.84
N PHE A 3 -2.52 -2.74 -10.81
CA PHE A 3 -1.52 -3.66 -10.27
C PHE A 3 -1.35 -4.93 -11.11
N ASP A 4 -2.44 -5.40 -11.75
CA ASP A 4 -2.40 -6.54 -12.67
C ASP A 4 -1.53 -6.24 -13.90
N ASP A 5 -1.66 -5.05 -14.48
CA ASP A 5 -0.81 -4.59 -15.59
C ASP A 5 0.68 -4.54 -15.24
N LEU A 6 0.98 -4.33 -13.95
CA LEU A 6 2.36 -4.32 -13.44
C LEU A 6 2.83 -5.72 -13.03
N ASN A 7 1.95 -6.74 -13.14
CA ASN A 7 2.18 -8.11 -12.70
C ASN A 7 2.63 -8.18 -11.23
N VAL A 8 2.00 -7.35 -10.38
CA VAL A 8 2.30 -7.24 -8.96
C VAL A 8 1.24 -7.96 -8.14
N LYS A 9 1.66 -8.79 -7.20
CA LYS A 9 0.75 -9.36 -6.19
C LYS A 9 0.34 -8.28 -5.19
N TYR A 10 -0.96 -8.18 -4.94
CA TYR A 10 -1.54 -7.28 -3.94
C TYR A 10 -2.57 -8.01 -3.10
N ALA A 11 -2.89 -7.44 -1.94
CA ALA A 11 -4.03 -7.85 -1.13
C ALA A 11 -5.10 -6.76 -1.24
N SER A 12 -6.35 -7.16 -1.50
CA SER A 12 -7.51 -6.29 -1.34
C SER A 12 -8.29 -6.70 -0.10
N LEU A 13 -8.90 -5.72 0.56
CA LEU A 13 -9.79 -5.93 1.69
C LEU A 13 -11.12 -5.27 1.35
N GLU A 14 -12.15 -6.08 1.13
CA GLU A 14 -13.51 -5.59 0.87
C GLU A 14 -14.15 -5.19 2.20
N LEU A 15 -14.32 -3.87 2.40
CA LEU A 15 -14.75 -3.32 3.69
C LEU A 15 -16.24 -3.53 3.95
N ASP A 16 -17.05 -3.65 2.92
CA ASP A 16 -18.49 -3.92 3.01
C ASP A 16 -18.80 -5.35 3.46
N GLU A 17 -17.90 -6.29 3.20
CA GLU A 17 -18.02 -7.70 3.59
C GLU A 17 -17.27 -8.04 4.90
N HIS A 18 -16.51 -7.09 5.45
CA HIS A 18 -15.71 -7.31 6.65
C HIS A 18 -16.45 -6.85 7.92
N ASP A 19 -16.51 -7.70 8.95
CA ASP A 19 -17.20 -7.42 10.22
C ASP A 19 -16.74 -6.11 10.88
N GLN A 20 -15.46 -5.76 10.71
CA GLN A 20 -14.86 -4.50 11.21
C GLN A 20 -14.66 -3.42 10.13
N GLY A 21 -15.30 -3.55 8.97
CA GLY A 21 -15.05 -2.69 7.82
C GLY A 21 -15.22 -1.19 8.11
N LEU A 22 -16.25 -0.82 8.88
CA LEU A 22 -16.48 0.56 9.30
C LEU A 22 -15.37 1.10 10.22
N GLU A 23 -14.91 0.29 11.18
CA GLU A 23 -13.82 0.66 12.10
C GLU A 23 -12.50 0.85 11.34
N ILE A 24 -12.23 -0.05 10.40
CA ILE A 24 -11.06 0.02 9.51
C ILE A 24 -11.16 1.27 8.62
N GLN A 25 -12.31 1.55 8.01
CA GLN A 25 -12.51 2.74 7.18
C GLN A 25 -12.28 4.03 7.97
N ASN A 26 -12.80 4.10 9.21
CA ASN A 26 -12.60 5.26 10.07
C ASN A 26 -11.12 5.43 10.43
N SER A 27 -10.44 4.35 10.82
CA SER A 27 -9.01 4.37 11.12
C SER A 27 -8.18 4.78 9.91
N LEU A 28 -8.49 4.24 8.72
CA LEU A 28 -7.83 4.60 7.47
C LEU A 28 -8.05 6.08 7.14
N LYS A 29 -9.25 6.62 7.35
CA LYS A 29 -9.55 8.03 7.17
C LYS A 29 -8.75 8.92 8.11
N GLU A 30 -8.56 8.52 9.37
CA GLU A 30 -7.73 9.25 10.33
C GLU A 30 -6.26 9.27 9.93
N ILE A 31 -5.74 8.13 9.45
CA ILE A 31 -4.34 7.99 9.04
C ILE A 31 -4.07 8.70 7.72
N SER A 32 -4.93 8.51 6.72
CA SER A 32 -4.67 8.96 5.34
C SER A 32 -5.29 10.32 5.00
N GLY A 33 -6.25 10.77 5.81
CA GLY A 33 -7.11 11.92 5.48
C GLY A 33 -8.12 11.64 4.35
N GLN A 34 -8.11 10.45 3.74
CA GLN A 34 -8.95 10.09 2.60
C GLN A 34 -10.16 9.26 3.07
N PRO A 35 -11.40 9.77 2.93
CA PRO A 35 -12.59 9.04 3.37
C PRO A 35 -13.08 8.00 2.35
N THR A 36 -12.58 8.04 1.11
CA THR A 36 -13.06 7.24 -0.01
C THR A 36 -12.21 6.02 -0.29
N VAL A 37 -12.88 4.97 -0.78
CA VAL A 37 -12.24 3.78 -1.36
C VAL A 37 -12.10 3.93 -2.88
N PRO A 38 -11.13 3.25 -3.52
CA PRO A 38 -10.04 2.47 -2.88
C PRO A 38 -9.07 3.39 -2.11
N ASN A 39 -8.42 2.85 -1.08
CA ASN A 39 -7.35 3.52 -0.32
C ASN A 39 -6.10 2.63 -0.39
N VAL A 40 -5.08 3.09 -1.14
CA VAL A 40 -3.97 2.25 -1.59
C VAL A 40 -2.70 2.55 -0.81
N TYR A 41 -2.08 1.50 -0.30
CA TYR A 41 -0.77 1.55 0.35
C TYR A 41 0.23 0.65 -0.35
N VAL A 42 1.45 1.14 -0.53
CA VAL A 42 2.59 0.36 -1.03
C VAL A 42 3.70 0.47 0.00
N LYS A 43 4.06 -0.66 0.62
CA LYS A 43 5.15 -0.73 1.61
C LYS A 43 5.03 0.30 2.75
N GLY A 44 3.81 0.47 3.26
CA GLY A 44 3.49 1.43 4.32
C GLY A 44 3.39 2.89 3.86
N HIS A 45 3.66 3.19 2.58
CA HIS A 45 3.43 4.51 2.01
C HIS A 45 2.02 4.63 1.44
N HIS A 46 1.28 5.64 1.88
CA HIS A 46 -0.05 5.96 1.36
C HIS A 46 0.07 6.56 -0.05
N VAL A 47 -0.47 5.88 -1.06
CA VAL A 47 -0.47 6.31 -2.46
C VAL A 47 -1.72 7.15 -2.79
N GLY A 48 -2.85 6.86 -2.15
CA GLY A 48 -4.13 7.54 -2.36
C GLY A 48 -5.21 6.67 -2.98
N GLY A 49 -6.16 7.30 -3.67
CA GLY A 49 -7.25 6.64 -4.38
C GLY A 49 -6.90 6.13 -5.78
N SER A 50 -7.94 5.77 -6.54
CA SER A 50 -7.80 5.22 -7.90
C SER A 50 -7.05 6.17 -8.85
N ASP A 51 -7.44 7.45 -8.86
CA ASP A 51 -6.84 8.46 -9.74
C ASP A 51 -5.37 8.71 -9.41
N ALA A 52 -5.06 8.86 -8.11
CA ALA A 52 -3.70 9.05 -7.63
C ALA A 52 -2.81 7.83 -7.95
N THR A 53 -3.34 6.62 -7.77
CA THR A 53 -2.62 5.37 -8.08
C THR A 53 -2.35 5.25 -9.57
N THR A 54 -3.33 5.62 -10.41
CA THR A 54 -3.17 5.63 -11.87
C THR A 54 -2.15 6.67 -12.32
N ALA A 55 -2.19 7.88 -11.75
CA ALA A 55 -1.21 8.93 -12.01
C ALA A 55 0.21 8.50 -11.58
N ALA A 56 0.35 7.85 -10.43
CA ALA A 56 1.63 7.31 -9.94
C ALA A 56 2.19 6.21 -10.87
N LYS A 57 1.32 5.38 -11.46
CA LYS A 57 1.72 4.41 -12.49
C LYS A 57 2.24 5.11 -13.75
N GLN A 58 1.52 6.14 -14.21
CA GLN A 58 1.86 6.88 -15.43
C GLN A 58 3.16 7.68 -15.26
N SER A 59 3.41 8.23 -14.08
CA SER A 59 4.64 8.97 -13.77
C SER A 59 5.87 8.08 -13.52
N GLY A 60 5.67 6.77 -13.37
CA GLY A 60 6.71 5.81 -12.98
C GLY A 60 7.02 5.79 -11.48
N GLU A 61 6.32 6.58 -10.68
CA GLU A 61 6.50 6.65 -9.22
C GLU A 61 6.06 5.35 -8.53
N LEU A 62 4.96 4.76 -8.99
CA LEU A 62 4.45 3.51 -8.43
C LEU A 62 5.47 2.38 -8.55
N GLN A 63 6.14 2.27 -9.70
CA GLN A 63 7.20 1.28 -9.95
C GLN A 63 8.41 1.52 -9.05
N LYS A 64 8.77 2.79 -8.78
CA LYS A 64 9.84 3.12 -7.83
C LYS A 64 9.47 2.69 -6.41
N LEU A 65 8.23 2.91 -5.97
CA LEU A 65 7.75 2.46 -4.66
C LEU A 65 7.75 0.93 -4.57
N LEU A 66 7.29 0.24 -5.61
CA LEU A 66 7.26 -1.21 -5.70
C LEU A 66 8.67 -1.83 -5.66
N ASN A 67 9.65 -1.21 -6.33
CA ASN A 67 11.03 -1.69 -6.36
C ASN A 67 11.87 -1.19 -5.17
N GLY A 68 11.39 -0.19 -4.43
CA GLY A 68 12.10 0.38 -3.29
C GLY A 68 12.22 -0.62 -2.14
N ASN A 69 13.43 -1.02 -1.78
CA ASN A 69 13.63 -1.99 -0.70
C ASN A 69 13.35 -1.32 0.65
N VAL A 70 12.24 -1.67 1.31
CA VAL A 70 11.93 -1.16 2.67
C VAL A 70 13.02 -1.52 3.67
N TRP A 71 13.60 -2.70 3.49
CA TRP A 71 14.67 -3.21 4.33
C TRP A 71 15.98 -2.42 4.19
N ALA A 72 16.17 -1.68 3.10
CA ALA A 72 17.38 -0.86 2.90
C ALA A 72 17.35 0.48 3.67
N LYS A 73 16.22 0.83 4.31
CA LYS A 73 16.08 2.06 5.09
C LYS A 73 16.00 1.86 6.60
N LEU A 74 15.97 0.61 7.07
CA LEU A 74 16.10 0.33 8.50
C LEU A 74 17.58 0.35 8.89
N PRO A 75 17.94 0.86 10.07
CA PRO A 75 19.31 0.77 10.56
C PRO A 75 19.71 -0.70 10.69
N ASP A 76 20.96 -1.04 10.34
CA ASP A 76 21.50 -2.41 10.31
C ASP A 76 21.22 -3.21 11.59
N THR A 77 20.98 -2.53 12.71
CA THR A 77 20.62 -3.10 14.02
C THR A 77 19.27 -3.81 14.07
N LEU A 78 18.37 -3.60 13.09
CA LEU A 78 17.04 -4.25 12.99
C LEU A 78 16.98 -5.37 11.95
N ALA A 79 18.00 -5.51 11.09
CA ALA A 79 18.02 -6.52 10.01
C ALA A 79 18.43 -7.93 10.49
N ALA A 80 18.70 -8.10 11.79
CA ALA A 80 19.30 -9.32 12.36
C ALA A 80 18.30 -10.24 13.09
N ASP A 81 17.06 -10.33 12.59
CA ASP A 81 16.16 -11.48 12.82
C ASP A 81 15.78 -11.98 11.41
N GLY A 82 16.53 -12.88 10.79
CA GLY A 82 16.88 -14.16 11.36
C GLY A 82 15.86 -15.26 11.04
N ARG A 83 15.01 -15.11 10.02
CA ARG A 83 14.30 -16.23 9.37
C ARG A 83 14.09 -15.98 7.87
N ASP A 84 15.09 -16.38 7.09
CA ASP A 84 14.87 -16.84 5.73
C ASP A 84 15.49 -18.24 5.65
N SER A 85 14.64 -19.24 5.40
CA SER A 85 14.98 -20.63 5.11
C SER A 85 14.26 -21.04 3.84
#